data_AF-A0A2D9T798-F1
#
_entry.id   AF-A0A2D9T798-F1
#
_cell.length_a   1.000
_cell.length_b   1.000
_cell.length_c   1.000
_cell.angle_alpha   90.00
_cell.angle_beta   90.00
_cell.angle_gamma   90.00
#
_symmetry.space_group_name_H-M   'P 1'
#
loop_
_entity.id
_entity.type
_entity.pdbx_description
1 polymer ?
#
loop_
_entity_poly.entity_id
_entity_poly.type
_entity_poly.pdbx_seq_one_letter_code
_entity_poly.pdbx_strand_id
1 'polypeptide(L)'
;MRFTVQRWLPCPPEPAFALLTHPESMSRWSLARVEGVEAGEGGHPSSIGATRFVHLPDSVLARDVRLEEVVCESRPPHRFVYRVVGGAPLAWHEGTQELERCVDPRGSGVQGSWLKWHVHAELATPVPGLASLVQRELEGGLRRSVEALVALIAEDPATEPLPRWTPPPEDPDPDALRRAHVEAETALRAIRRRRSGDPRTVFAGFYAEVLREVRARADAGVFTHPGWIHRLGPLAHEYYAEALRADDRGTPVEAHWREAFRAAERAFRTRRHLEATQATIAHGLRAHLDEDLPRILATTHRDHYPLAGFARFRADHLTMRGSFAQAQRRFVASLPADALSWRQRAARKVARASTALAWVPRARRQAFERGERLSALLGRAVRA
;
A
#
# COMPACT_ATOMS: atom_id res chain seq x y z
N MET A 1 6.13 16.95 -5.88
CA MET A 1 7.50 17.39 -5.53
C MET A 1 8.45 16.29 -5.93
N ARG A 2 9.49 16.61 -6.70
CA ARG A 2 10.51 15.65 -7.13
C ARG A 2 11.87 16.30 -7.00
N PHE A 3 12.82 15.62 -6.36
CA PHE A 3 14.20 16.06 -6.25
C PHE A 3 15.14 14.86 -6.20
N THR A 4 16.43 15.11 -6.43
CA THR A 4 17.48 14.08 -6.39
C THR A 4 18.65 14.61 -5.57
N VAL A 5 19.14 13.79 -4.65
CA VAL A 5 20.42 14.00 -3.96
C VAL A 5 21.44 13.03 -4.53
N GLN A 6 22.61 13.53 -4.89
CA GLN A 6 23.71 12.71 -5.41
C GLN A 6 24.97 12.96 -4.60
N ARG A 7 25.73 11.89 -4.33
CA ARG A 7 26.97 11.99 -3.57
C ARG A 7 27.90 10.82 -3.89
N TRP A 8 29.20 11.11 -3.93
CA TRP A 8 30.24 10.06 -3.91
C TRP A 8 30.48 9.59 -2.47
N LEU A 9 30.52 8.29 -2.27
CA LEU A 9 30.76 7.62 -0.99
C LEU A 9 32.12 6.92 -1.03
N PRO A 10 33.00 7.13 -0.03
CA PRO A 10 34.35 6.54 0.02
C PRO A 10 34.35 5.07 0.44
N CYS A 11 33.42 4.27 -0.08
CA CYS A 11 33.39 2.82 0.16
C CYS A 11 32.73 2.08 -1.02
N PRO A 12 32.96 0.77 -1.16
CA PRO A 12 32.25 -0.07 -2.12
C PRO A 12 30.72 -0.08 -1.91
N PRO A 13 29.92 -0.50 -2.91
CA PRO A 13 28.46 -0.48 -2.82
C PRO A 13 27.90 -1.31 -1.66
N GLU A 14 28.57 -2.41 -1.30
CA GLU A 14 28.11 -3.35 -0.27
C GLU A 14 27.99 -2.69 1.12
N PRO A 15 29.06 -2.10 1.71
CA PRO A 15 28.94 -1.37 2.97
C PRO A 15 28.05 -0.12 2.85
N ALA A 16 28.07 0.58 1.71
CA ALA A 16 27.19 1.72 1.48
C ALA A 16 25.71 1.31 1.58
N PHE A 17 25.34 0.19 0.96
CA PHE A 17 23.98 -0.33 0.98
C PHE A 17 23.52 -0.69 2.39
N ALA A 18 24.38 -1.35 3.18
CA ALA A 18 24.06 -1.68 4.58
C ALA A 18 23.77 -0.40 5.40
N LEU A 19 24.66 0.61 5.31
CA LEU A 19 24.49 1.89 6.00
C LEU A 19 23.23 2.66 5.57
N LEU A 20 22.86 2.58 4.29
CA LEU A 20 21.74 3.32 3.70
C LEU A 20 20.37 2.71 3.98
N THR A 21 20.33 1.42 4.32
CA THR A 21 19.07 0.65 4.34
C THR A 21 18.74 0.07 5.70
N HIS A 22 19.74 -0.30 6.51
CA HIS A 22 19.53 -0.88 7.83
C HIS A 22 19.08 0.20 8.85
N PRO A 23 17.94 0.05 9.54
CA PRO A 23 17.39 1.09 10.42
C PRO A 23 18.35 1.61 11.50
N GLU A 24 19.11 0.72 12.14
CA GLU A 24 20.07 1.08 13.18
C GLU A 24 21.22 1.90 12.60
N SER A 25 21.73 1.49 11.44
CA SER A 25 22.80 2.19 10.74
C SER A 25 22.34 3.54 10.20
N MET A 26 21.13 3.62 9.65
CA MET A 26 20.51 4.87 9.20
C MET A 26 20.42 5.89 10.33
N SER A 27 20.04 5.46 11.53
CA SER A 27 19.88 6.35 12.69
C SER A 27 21.20 6.97 13.19
N ARG A 28 22.35 6.47 12.74
CA ARG A 28 23.68 7.02 13.09
C ARG A 28 24.03 8.29 12.31
N TRP A 29 23.47 8.47 11.11
CA TRP A 29 23.80 9.57 10.21
C TRP A 29 22.60 10.40 9.77
N SER A 30 21.40 9.82 9.79
CA SER A 30 20.17 10.49 9.37
C SER A 30 19.68 11.48 10.42
N LEU A 31 19.29 12.68 9.99
CA LEU A 31 18.60 13.65 10.87
C LEU A 31 17.22 13.14 11.32
N ALA A 32 16.62 12.21 10.58
CA ALA A 32 15.40 11.52 10.96
C ALA A 32 15.74 10.14 11.53
N ARG A 33 15.35 9.88 12.78
CA ARG A 33 15.58 8.58 13.43
C ARG A 33 14.72 7.52 12.75
N VAL A 34 15.32 6.35 12.48
CA VAL A 34 14.65 5.22 11.83
C VAL A 34 14.54 4.06 12.82
N GLU A 35 13.33 3.57 13.02
CA GLU A 35 13.01 2.46 13.93
C GLU A 35 12.47 1.29 13.11
N GLY A 36 13.15 0.15 13.13
CA GLY A 36 12.65 -1.09 12.53
C GLY A 36 11.42 -1.59 13.28
N VAL A 37 10.37 -1.99 12.55
CA VAL A 37 9.10 -2.46 13.15
C VAL A 37 8.92 -3.95 12.87
N GLU A 38 8.87 -4.32 11.60
CA GLU A 38 8.81 -5.72 11.18
C GLU A 38 9.84 -5.97 10.08
N ALA A 39 10.52 -7.11 10.17
CA ALA A 39 11.38 -7.56 9.10
C ALA A 39 10.58 -7.89 7.83
N GLY A 40 11.27 -7.88 6.70
CA GLY A 40 10.72 -8.29 5.42
C GLY A 40 10.98 -9.77 5.15
N GLU A 41 11.01 -10.11 3.87
CA GLU A 41 11.32 -11.45 3.41
C GLU A 41 12.70 -11.95 3.88
N GLY A 42 12.73 -13.19 4.39
CA GLY A 42 13.95 -13.78 4.95
C GLY A 42 14.35 -13.20 6.32
N GLY A 43 13.49 -12.39 6.96
CA GLY A 43 13.72 -11.89 8.32
C GLY A 43 14.72 -10.74 8.41
N HIS A 44 15.11 -10.13 7.29
CA HIS A 44 16.07 -9.03 7.28
C HIS A 44 15.37 -7.65 7.23
N PRO A 45 15.82 -6.63 7.97
CA PRO A 45 15.15 -5.31 8.03
C PRO A 45 15.31 -4.46 6.76
N SER A 46 16.32 -4.72 5.93
CA SER A 46 16.49 -4.10 4.60
C SER A 46 15.85 -4.90 3.45
N SER A 47 15.10 -5.96 3.73
CA SER A 47 14.48 -6.81 2.70
C SER A 47 13.09 -6.31 2.30
N ILE A 48 12.61 -6.80 1.15
CA ILE A 48 11.29 -6.45 0.61
C ILE A 48 10.20 -6.76 1.63
N GLY A 49 9.29 -5.81 1.81
CA GLY A 49 8.21 -5.89 2.76
C GLY A 49 8.54 -5.40 4.15
N ALA A 50 9.81 -5.21 4.52
CA ALA A 50 10.17 -4.71 5.85
C ALA A 50 9.49 -3.36 6.14
N THR A 51 9.01 -3.16 7.36
CA THR A 51 8.35 -1.93 7.80
C THR A 51 9.20 -1.22 8.84
N ARG A 52 9.15 0.11 8.79
CA ARG A 52 9.91 0.98 9.70
C ARG A 52 9.16 2.27 9.98
N PHE A 53 9.40 2.86 11.13
CA PHE A 53 8.99 4.23 11.43
C PHE A 53 10.15 5.18 11.17
N VAL A 54 9.86 6.30 10.52
CA VAL A 54 10.78 7.42 10.37
C VAL A 54 10.24 8.59 11.18
N HIS A 55 10.98 8.99 12.19
CA HIS A 55 10.65 10.09 13.09
C HIS A 55 11.33 11.35 12.55
N LEU A 56 10.54 12.25 11.97
CA LEU A 56 11.08 13.48 11.41
C LEU A 56 11.58 14.40 12.53
N PRO A 57 12.67 15.15 12.31
CA PRO A 57 13.14 16.12 13.29
C PRO A 57 12.10 17.22 13.49
N ASP A 58 12.01 17.73 14.72
CA ASP A 58 11.11 18.82 15.05
C ASP A 58 11.41 20.04 14.18
N SER A 59 10.39 20.49 13.46
CA SER A 59 10.42 21.69 12.65
C SER A 59 9.05 22.35 12.67
N VAL A 60 8.98 23.59 12.18
CA VAL A 60 7.71 24.33 12.03
C VAL A 60 6.67 23.54 11.22
N LEU A 61 7.11 22.63 10.34
CA LEU A 61 6.23 21.83 9.47
C LEU A 61 6.03 20.39 9.91
N ALA A 62 6.87 19.87 10.82
CA ALA A 62 6.97 18.44 11.08
C ALA A 62 7.14 18.08 12.57
N ARG A 63 6.52 18.86 13.47
CA ARG A 63 6.53 18.57 14.90
C ARG A 63 5.83 17.24 15.21
N ASP A 64 6.52 16.34 15.91
CA ASP A 64 6.04 14.99 16.28
C ASP A 64 5.55 14.15 15.08
N VAL A 65 6.08 14.40 13.89
CA VAL A 65 5.66 13.68 12.68
C VAL A 65 6.38 12.34 12.57
N ARG A 66 5.60 11.27 12.69
CA ARG A 66 6.03 9.90 12.41
C ARG A 66 5.51 9.43 11.06
N LEU A 67 6.42 9.02 10.18
CA LEU A 67 6.11 8.35 8.92
C LEU A 67 6.24 6.84 9.10
N GLU A 68 5.35 6.09 8.45
CA GLU A 68 5.43 4.64 8.36
C GLU A 68 5.87 4.29 6.94
N GLU A 69 7.01 3.63 6.82
CA GLU A 69 7.61 3.20 5.57
C GLU A 69 7.56 1.69 5.41
N VAL A 70 7.47 1.26 4.15
CA VAL A 70 7.64 -0.14 3.75
C VAL A 70 8.66 -0.22 2.63
N VAL A 71 9.51 -1.24 2.66
CA VAL A 71 10.45 -1.55 1.58
C VAL A 71 9.70 -2.20 0.42
N CYS A 72 9.67 -1.52 -0.72
CA CYS A 72 8.99 -1.99 -1.95
C CYS A 72 9.91 -2.86 -2.81
N GLU A 73 11.18 -2.50 -2.88
CA GLU A 73 12.19 -3.19 -3.67
C GLU A 73 13.51 -3.12 -2.91
N SER A 74 14.25 -4.22 -2.93
CA SER A 74 15.62 -4.28 -2.44
C SER A 74 16.36 -5.14 -3.45
N ARG A 75 17.52 -4.69 -3.94
CA ARG A 75 18.43 -5.42 -4.84
C ARG A 75 19.86 -5.07 -4.44
N PRO A 76 20.37 -5.68 -3.37
CA PRO A 76 21.71 -5.38 -2.87
C PRO A 76 22.78 -5.77 -3.90
N PRO A 77 23.90 -5.01 -3.98
CA PRO A 77 24.15 -3.75 -3.27
C PRO A 77 23.67 -2.50 -4.04
N HIS A 78 22.87 -2.64 -5.09
CA HIS A 78 22.71 -1.58 -6.10
C HIS A 78 21.45 -0.74 -6.00
N ARG A 79 20.35 -1.26 -5.45
CA ARG A 79 19.06 -0.56 -5.50
C ARG A 79 18.17 -0.83 -4.30
N PHE A 80 17.57 0.22 -3.75
CA PHE A 80 16.63 0.14 -2.64
C PHE A 80 15.48 1.13 -2.86
N VAL A 81 14.25 0.67 -2.74
CA VAL A 81 13.04 1.49 -2.91
C VAL A 81 12.16 1.32 -1.69
N TYR A 82 11.75 2.44 -1.09
CA TYR A 82 10.81 2.48 0.02
C TYR A 82 9.63 3.40 -0.30
N ARG A 83 8.51 3.18 0.38
CA ARG A 83 7.30 3.99 0.24
C ARG A 83 6.68 4.28 1.60
N VAL A 84 6.22 5.52 1.78
CA VAL A 84 5.46 5.92 2.94
C VAL A 84 4.00 5.48 2.79
N VAL A 85 3.57 4.61 3.70
CA VAL A 85 2.24 4.00 3.75
C VAL A 85 1.41 4.48 4.94
N GLY A 86 1.97 5.35 5.78
CA GLY A 86 1.30 5.99 6.90
C GLY A 86 2.05 7.23 7.39
N GLY A 87 1.38 8.11 8.13
CA GLY A 87 1.97 9.33 8.70
C GLY A 87 1.95 10.57 7.80
N ALA A 88 1.97 11.75 8.43
CA ALA A 88 2.00 13.11 7.84
C ALA A 88 0.89 13.45 6.81
N PRO A 89 0.70 14.72 6.40
CA PRO A 89 -0.24 15.06 5.32
C PRO A 89 0.34 14.73 3.92
N LEU A 90 0.98 13.57 3.75
CA LEU A 90 1.52 13.08 2.48
C LEU A 90 0.50 12.17 1.79
N ALA A 91 0.06 12.55 0.59
CA ALA A 91 -0.74 11.69 -0.28
C ALA A 91 0.12 10.58 -0.90
N TRP A 92 1.37 10.89 -1.20
CA TRP A 92 2.35 9.97 -1.75
C TRP A 92 3.75 10.35 -1.27
N HIS A 93 4.59 9.37 -0.94
CA HIS A 93 6.03 9.59 -0.78
C HIS A 93 6.76 8.27 -1.04
N GLU A 94 7.71 8.31 -1.95
CA GLU A 94 8.57 7.20 -2.35
C GLU A 94 10.00 7.70 -2.52
N GLY A 95 10.96 6.89 -2.06
CA GLY A 95 12.37 7.14 -2.28
C GLY A 95 13.02 5.94 -2.97
N THR A 96 13.86 6.24 -3.96
CA THR A 96 14.68 5.26 -4.68
C THR A 96 16.15 5.63 -4.49
N GLN A 97 16.91 4.70 -3.93
CA GLN A 97 18.36 4.78 -3.78
C GLN A 97 19.02 3.86 -4.81
N GLU A 98 20.00 4.38 -5.53
CA GLU A 98 20.82 3.63 -6.50
C GLU A 98 22.30 3.82 -6.19
N LEU A 99 23.07 2.74 -6.26
CA LEU A 99 24.51 2.70 -6.01
C LEU A 99 25.24 2.10 -7.21
N GLU A 100 26.12 2.90 -7.79
CA GLU A 100 27.00 2.50 -8.89
C GLU A 100 28.46 2.57 -8.43
N ARG A 101 29.30 1.60 -8.81
CA ARG A 101 30.74 1.68 -8.56
C ARG A 101 31.33 2.82 -9.39
N CYS A 102 32.18 3.64 -8.77
CA CYS A 102 32.92 4.68 -9.50
C CYS A 102 34.22 5.07 -8.80
N VAL A 103 35.09 5.77 -9.53
CA VAL A 103 36.27 6.43 -8.98
C VAL A 103 35.88 7.79 -8.40
N ASP A 104 36.55 8.24 -7.34
CA ASP A 104 36.38 9.58 -6.78
C ASP A 104 36.44 10.65 -7.90
N PRO A 105 35.35 11.41 -8.10
CA PRO A 105 35.28 12.41 -9.17
C PRO A 105 36.27 13.57 -8.98
N ARG A 106 36.90 13.69 -7.79
CA ARG A 106 37.95 14.68 -7.52
C ARG A 106 39.34 14.24 -7.99
N GLY A 107 39.47 13.04 -8.56
CA GLY A 107 40.72 12.56 -9.16
C GLY A 107 41.70 11.89 -8.19
N SER A 108 41.27 11.47 -6.99
CA SER A 108 42.14 10.77 -6.04
C SER A 108 42.47 9.33 -6.45
N GLY A 109 41.77 8.76 -7.44
CA GLY A 109 41.92 7.37 -7.88
C GLY A 109 41.27 6.35 -6.95
N VAL A 110 40.72 6.77 -5.80
CA VAL A 110 40.07 5.89 -4.83
C VAL A 110 38.74 5.38 -5.40
N GLN A 111 38.55 4.06 -5.33
CA GLN A 111 37.28 3.41 -5.68
C GLN A 111 36.24 3.65 -4.59
N GLY A 112 35.00 3.92 -5.01
CA GLY A 112 33.88 4.15 -4.12
C GLY A 112 32.55 3.88 -4.82
N SER A 113 31.50 4.52 -4.29
CA SER A 113 30.14 4.38 -4.81
C SER A 113 29.53 5.74 -5.13
N TRP A 114 28.86 5.84 -6.26
CA TRP A 114 28.01 6.97 -6.58
C TRP A 114 26.59 6.68 -6.10
N LEU A 115 26.12 7.42 -5.09
CA LEU A 115 24.75 7.39 -4.63
C LEU A 115 23.90 8.35 -5.47
N LYS A 116 22.79 7.83 -6.02
CA LYS A 116 21.67 8.64 -6.52
C LYS A 116 20.45 8.33 -5.67
N TRP A 117 19.90 9.33 -4.99
CA TRP A 117 18.68 9.20 -4.20
C TRP A 117 17.59 10.09 -4.76
N HIS A 118 16.64 9.47 -5.46
CA HIS A 118 15.46 10.10 -6.02
C HIS A 118 14.31 10.07 -5.01
N VAL A 119 13.68 11.23 -4.78
CA VAL A 119 12.52 11.33 -3.89
C VAL A 119 11.35 11.91 -4.66
N HIS A 120 10.21 11.21 -4.59
CA HIS A 120 8.93 11.66 -5.14
C HIS A 120 7.90 11.76 -4.02
N ALA A 121 7.36 12.96 -3.78
CA ALA A 121 6.34 13.18 -2.76
C ALA A 121 5.21 14.12 -3.23
N GLU A 122 4.01 13.86 -2.73
CA GLU A 122 2.79 14.61 -2.99
C GLU A 122 2.10 14.95 -1.66
N LEU A 123 1.69 16.21 -1.48
CA LEU A 123 0.93 16.63 -0.31
C LEU A 123 -0.55 16.30 -0.49
N ALA A 124 -1.21 15.92 0.58
CA ALA A 124 -2.66 15.72 0.61
C ALA A 124 -3.46 17.04 0.62
N THR A 125 -2.78 18.18 0.85
CA THR A 125 -3.41 19.50 0.99
C THR A 125 -3.07 20.40 -0.20
N PRO A 126 -4.06 21.12 -0.79
CA PRO A 126 -3.86 21.96 -1.95
C PRO A 126 -3.40 23.39 -1.57
N VAL A 127 -2.60 23.56 -0.50
CA VAL A 127 -2.12 24.90 -0.10
C VAL A 127 -1.05 25.37 -1.10
N PRO A 128 -1.27 26.48 -1.83
CA PRO A 128 -0.30 27.01 -2.76
C PRO A 128 1.03 27.34 -2.07
N GLY A 129 2.16 27.05 -2.72
CA GLY A 129 3.50 27.34 -2.20
C GLY A 129 4.02 26.39 -1.11
N LEU A 130 3.14 25.70 -0.36
CA LEU A 130 3.54 24.77 0.70
C LEU A 130 4.39 23.61 0.16
N ALA A 131 4.06 23.10 -1.04
CA ALA A 131 4.83 22.04 -1.68
C ALA A 131 6.29 22.45 -1.93
N SER A 132 6.54 23.66 -2.41
CA SER A 132 7.91 24.13 -2.66
C SER A 132 8.72 24.27 -1.37
N LEU A 133 8.05 24.71 -0.30
CA LEU A 133 8.67 24.87 1.02
C LEU A 133 8.99 23.49 1.65
N VAL A 134 8.04 22.55 1.63
CA VAL A 134 8.28 21.16 2.07
C VAL A 134 9.38 20.50 1.26
N GLN A 135 9.42 20.71 -0.07
CA GLN A 135 10.47 20.16 -0.93
C GLN A 135 11.86 20.66 -0.51
N ARG A 136 12.02 21.97 -0.27
CA ARG A 136 13.31 22.55 0.15
C ARG A 136 13.78 22.00 1.49
N GLU A 137 12.87 21.87 2.45
CA GLU A 137 13.18 21.29 3.76
C GLU A 137 13.61 19.82 3.66
N LEU A 138 12.85 19.00 2.92
CA LEU A 138 13.18 17.60 2.69
C LEU A 138 14.50 17.42 1.95
N GLU A 139 14.74 18.19 0.89
CA GLU A 139 15.98 18.12 0.12
C GLU A 139 17.18 18.58 0.96
N GLY A 140 17.06 19.70 1.67
CA GLY A 140 18.12 20.23 2.52
C GLY A 140 18.46 19.29 3.68
N GLY A 141 17.44 18.72 4.34
CA GLY A 141 17.60 17.72 5.38
C GLY A 141 18.26 16.44 4.88
N LEU A 142 17.87 15.95 3.70
CA LEU A 142 18.47 14.77 3.09
C LEU A 142 19.93 15.01 2.71
N ARG A 143 20.27 16.17 2.11
CA ARG A 143 21.66 16.53 1.79
C ARG A 143 22.53 16.53 3.04
N ARG A 144 22.11 17.18 4.12
CA ARG A 144 22.87 17.18 5.39
C ARG A 144 23.06 15.78 5.98
N SER A 145 22.02 14.95 5.91
CA SER A 145 22.09 13.56 6.38
C SER A 145 23.12 12.76 5.54
N VAL A 146 23.09 12.89 4.21
CA VAL A 146 24.04 12.22 3.32
C VAL A 146 25.49 12.71 3.53
N GLU A 147 25.71 13.97 3.88
CA GLU A 147 27.04 14.44 4.30
C GLU A 147 27.52 13.78 5.60
N ALA A 148 26.64 13.63 6.58
CA ALA A 148 26.96 12.90 7.82
C ALA A 148 27.28 11.43 7.55
N LEU A 149 26.61 10.80 6.57
CA LEU A 149 26.93 9.44 6.12
C LEU A 149 28.35 9.35 5.55
N VAL A 150 28.79 10.33 4.75
CA VAL A 150 30.16 10.36 4.21
C VAL A 150 31.19 10.42 5.33
N ALA A 151 30.94 11.22 6.37
CA ALA A 151 31.81 11.28 7.55
C ALA A 151 31.83 9.93 8.29
N LEU A 152 30.66 9.32 8.50
CA LEU A 152 30.52 8.04 9.18
C LEU A 152 31.28 6.91 8.46
N ILE A 153 31.21 6.84 7.14
CA ILE A 153 31.91 5.83 6.33
C ILE A 153 33.43 5.87 6.55
N ALA A 154 33.99 7.07 6.76
CA ALA A 154 35.42 7.23 6.99
C ALA A 154 35.86 6.66 8.36
N GLU A 155 34.95 6.59 9.33
CA GLU A 155 35.21 6.13 10.69
C GLU A 155 34.88 4.64 10.89
N ASP A 156 33.76 4.17 10.33
CA ASP A 156 33.23 2.82 10.55
C ASP A 156 32.52 2.27 9.30
N PRO A 157 33.23 1.51 8.45
CA PRO A 157 32.62 0.86 7.30
C PRO A 157 31.73 -0.30 7.77
N ALA A 158 30.44 -0.26 7.43
CA ALA A 158 29.51 -1.32 7.82
C ALA A 158 29.92 -2.70 7.28
N THR A 159 29.75 -3.73 8.12
CA THR A 159 30.09 -5.13 7.81
C THR A 159 28.87 -6.05 7.80
N GLU A 160 27.66 -5.49 7.92
CA GLU A 160 26.43 -6.29 7.96
C GLU A 160 26.21 -7.09 6.66
N PRO A 161 25.80 -8.37 6.78
CA PRO A 161 25.55 -9.20 5.63
C PRO A 161 24.36 -8.65 4.83
N LEU A 162 24.53 -8.51 3.52
CA LEU A 162 23.46 -8.08 2.64
C LEU A 162 22.35 -9.15 2.57
N PRO A 163 21.08 -8.74 2.51
CA PRO A 163 20.00 -9.69 2.48
C PRO A 163 19.99 -10.49 1.16
N ARG A 164 19.53 -11.74 1.25
CA ARG A 164 19.38 -12.66 0.12
C ARG A 164 17.98 -13.25 0.15
N TRP A 165 17.30 -13.24 -0.98
CA TRP A 165 16.00 -13.90 -1.15
C TRP A 165 15.88 -14.40 -2.60
N THR A 166 15.00 -15.37 -2.79
CA THR A 166 14.72 -15.92 -4.12
C THR A 166 13.83 -14.94 -4.90
N PRO A 167 14.13 -14.64 -6.17
CA PRO A 167 13.19 -13.92 -7.02
C PRO A 167 11.82 -14.61 -7.02
N PRO A 168 10.70 -13.87 -7.06
CA PRO A 168 9.41 -14.50 -7.16
C PRO A 168 9.29 -15.13 -8.55
N PRO A 169 8.47 -16.18 -8.72
CA PRO A 169 8.15 -16.67 -10.06
C PRO A 169 7.54 -15.52 -10.87
N GLU A 170 7.92 -15.42 -12.15
CA GLU A 170 7.28 -14.50 -13.07
C GLU A 170 5.83 -14.92 -13.31
N ASP A 171 4.97 -13.93 -13.54
CA ASP A 171 3.60 -14.19 -13.93
C ASP A 171 3.57 -14.76 -15.36
N PRO A 172 3.02 -15.98 -15.58
CA PRO A 172 3.11 -16.63 -16.89
C PRO A 172 2.27 -15.94 -17.97
N ASP A 173 1.19 -15.23 -17.60
CA ASP A 173 0.37 -14.44 -18.52
C ASP A 173 -0.23 -13.21 -17.81
N PRO A 174 0.50 -12.07 -17.78
CA PRO A 174 0.02 -10.82 -17.19
C PRO A 174 -1.29 -10.31 -17.81
N ASP A 175 -1.51 -10.54 -19.10
CA ASP A 175 -2.71 -10.07 -19.81
C ASP A 175 -3.94 -10.89 -19.43
N ALA A 176 -3.82 -12.20 -19.24
CA ALA A 176 -4.90 -13.04 -18.72
C ALA A 176 -5.33 -12.60 -17.33
N LEU A 177 -4.38 -12.30 -16.45
CA LEU A 177 -4.67 -11.81 -15.10
C LEU A 177 -5.41 -10.47 -15.14
N ARG A 178 -4.97 -9.58 -16.01
CA ARG A 178 -5.65 -8.30 -16.24
C ARG A 178 -7.05 -8.49 -16.81
N ARG A 179 -7.27 -9.43 -17.75
CA ARG A 179 -8.61 -9.76 -18.28
C ARG A 179 -9.53 -10.28 -17.17
N ALA A 180 -9.07 -11.24 -16.36
CA ALA A 180 -9.84 -11.77 -15.23
C ALA A 180 -10.24 -10.67 -14.23
N HIS A 181 -9.33 -9.73 -13.95
CA HIS A 181 -9.63 -8.56 -13.11
C HIS A 181 -10.76 -7.70 -13.71
N VAL A 182 -10.72 -7.42 -15.02
CA VAL A 182 -11.75 -6.64 -15.72
C VAL A 182 -13.09 -7.38 -15.74
N GLU A 183 -13.09 -8.70 -15.90
CA GLU A 183 -14.29 -9.53 -15.84
C GLU A 183 -14.94 -9.46 -14.46
N ALA A 184 -14.15 -9.58 -13.38
CA ALA A 184 -14.63 -9.43 -12.01
C ALA A 184 -15.22 -8.02 -11.75
N GLU A 185 -14.56 -6.96 -12.22
CA GLU A 185 -15.08 -5.60 -12.17
C GLU A 185 -16.44 -5.51 -12.89
N THR A 186 -16.52 -6.04 -14.11
CA THR A 186 -17.72 -6.00 -14.96
C THR A 186 -18.88 -6.78 -14.34
N ALA A 187 -18.59 -7.94 -13.74
CA ALA A 187 -19.57 -8.78 -13.07
C ALA A 187 -20.19 -8.07 -11.85
N LEU A 188 -19.38 -7.40 -11.02
CA LEU A 188 -19.87 -6.60 -9.89
C LEU A 188 -20.75 -5.42 -10.35
N ARG A 189 -20.37 -4.72 -11.43
CA ARG A 189 -21.22 -3.68 -12.04
C ARG A 189 -22.54 -4.24 -12.54
N ALA A 190 -22.51 -5.43 -13.15
CA ALA A 190 -23.71 -6.10 -13.65
C ALA A 190 -24.65 -6.52 -12.50
N ILE A 191 -24.11 -7.02 -11.38
CA ILE A 191 -24.89 -7.29 -10.15
C ILE A 191 -25.61 -6.03 -9.68
N ARG A 192 -24.89 -4.89 -9.56
CA ARG A 192 -25.50 -3.63 -9.12
C ARG A 192 -26.56 -3.12 -10.09
N ARG A 193 -26.33 -3.20 -11.39
CA ARG A 193 -27.28 -2.70 -12.42
C ARG A 193 -28.57 -3.50 -12.46
N ARG A 194 -28.48 -4.83 -12.46
CA ARG A 194 -29.66 -5.71 -12.53
C ARG A 194 -30.58 -5.61 -11.30
N ARG A 195 -30.06 -5.10 -10.18
CA ARG A 195 -30.74 -5.06 -8.88
C ARG A 195 -30.57 -3.70 -8.21
N SER A 196 -30.76 -2.62 -8.97
CA SER A 196 -30.51 -1.24 -8.50
C SER A 196 -31.29 -0.88 -7.22
N GLY A 197 -32.46 -1.46 -7.01
CA GLY A 197 -33.29 -1.31 -5.82
C GLY A 197 -32.92 -2.20 -4.63
N ASP A 198 -32.01 -3.17 -4.80
CA ASP A 198 -31.60 -4.08 -3.72
C ASP A 198 -30.44 -3.47 -2.90
N PRO A 199 -30.65 -3.16 -1.61
CA PRO A 199 -29.60 -2.60 -0.74
C PRO A 199 -28.34 -3.46 -0.66
N ARG A 200 -28.47 -4.78 -0.76
CA ARG A 200 -27.34 -5.73 -0.63
C ARG A 200 -26.31 -5.52 -1.75
N THR A 201 -26.73 -5.01 -2.91
CA THR A 201 -25.86 -4.80 -4.08
C THR A 201 -25.07 -3.49 -4.08
N VAL A 202 -25.33 -2.59 -3.13
CA VAL A 202 -24.60 -1.32 -3.00
C VAL A 202 -23.10 -1.56 -2.83
N PHE A 203 -22.72 -2.57 -2.02
CA PHE A 203 -21.32 -2.94 -1.85
C PHE A 203 -20.67 -3.39 -3.16
N ALA A 204 -21.34 -4.21 -3.98
CA ALA A 204 -20.82 -4.62 -5.29
C ALA A 204 -20.50 -3.42 -6.19
N GLY A 205 -21.39 -2.43 -6.23
CA GLY A 205 -21.16 -1.20 -7.00
C GLY A 205 -19.94 -0.42 -6.51
N PHE A 206 -19.78 -0.28 -5.19
CA PHE A 206 -18.62 0.38 -4.60
C PHE A 206 -17.32 -0.41 -4.85
N TYR A 207 -17.34 -1.73 -4.66
CA TYR A 207 -16.17 -2.57 -4.83
C TYR A 207 -15.73 -2.66 -6.29
N ALA A 208 -16.65 -2.57 -7.25
CA ALA A 208 -16.29 -2.40 -8.66
C ALA A 208 -15.47 -1.12 -8.92
N GLU A 209 -15.78 0.00 -8.24
CA GLU A 209 -14.95 1.21 -8.31
C GLU A 209 -13.57 1.01 -7.68
N VAL A 210 -13.47 0.22 -6.61
CA VAL A 210 -12.18 -0.16 -6.00
C VAL A 210 -11.36 -0.98 -6.99
N LEU A 211 -11.94 -2.02 -7.61
CA LEU A 211 -11.24 -2.85 -8.60
C LEU A 211 -10.79 -2.01 -9.79
N ARG A 212 -11.62 -1.10 -10.29
CA ARG A 212 -11.24 -0.21 -11.39
C ARG A 212 -10.04 0.66 -11.04
N GLU A 213 -10.02 1.24 -9.85
CA GLU A 213 -8.94 2.11 -9.40
C GLU A 213 -7.65 1.33 -9.13
N VAL A 214 -7.75 0.14 -8.53
CA VAL A 214 -6.61 -0.76 -8.36
C VAL A 214 -6.00 -1.13 -9.72
N ARG A 215 -6.83 -1.49 -10.71
CA ARG A 215 -6.36 -1.78 -12.07
C ARG A 215 -5.67 -0.58 -12.72
N ALA A 216 -6.31 0.59 -12.68
CA ALA A 216 -5.72 1.81 -13.26
C ALA A 216 -4.35 2.15 -12.65
N ARG A 217 -4.17 1.90 -11.35
CA ARG A 217 -2.89 2.07 -10.66
C ARG A 217 -1.88 1.00 -11.04
N ALA A 218 -2.31 -0.26 -11.22
CA ALA A 218 -1.45 -1.33 -11.73
C ALA A 218 -0.96 -1.04 -13.15
N ASP A 219 -1.87 -0.62 -14.05
CA ASP A 219 -1.56 -0.20 -15.42
C ASP A 219 -0.57 0.98 -15.45
N ALA A 220 -0.59 1.83 -14.41
CA ALA A 220 0.34 2.95 -14.24
C ALA A 220 1.66 2.59 -13.55
N GLY A 221 1.93 1.32 -13.27
CA GLY A 221 3.18 0.85 -12.66
C GLY A 221 3.32 1.19 -11.17
N VAL A 222 2.21 1.44 -10.46
CA VAL A 222 2.24 1.80 -9.03
C VAL A 222 2.65 0.64 -8.13
N PHE A 223 2.33 -0.60 -8.53
CA PHE A 223 2.59 -1.81 -7.75
C PHE A 223 3.83 -2.54 -8.26
N THR A 224 4.63 -3.07 -7.35
CA THR A 224 5.82 -3.86 -7.65
C THR A 224 5.46 -5.25 -8.20
N HIS A 225 4.37 -5.83 -7.72
CA HIS A 225 3.87 -7.16 -8.10
C HIS A 225 2.45 -7.04 -8.70
N PRO A 226 2.31 -6.60 -9.97
CA PRO A 226 0.98 -6.39 -10.57
C PRO A 226 0.16 -7.67 -10.68
N GLY A 227 0.75 -8.84 -10.95
CA GLY A 227 -0.02 -10.08 -11.01
C GLY A 227 -0.54 -10.54 -9.65
N TRP A 228 0.16 -10.26 -8.55
CA TRP A 228 -0.41 -10.44 -7.20
C TRP A 228 -1.69 -9.63 -7.06
N ILE A 229 -1.65 -8.34 -7.43
CA ILE A 229 -2.80 -7.44 -7.36
C ILE A 229 -3.96 -7.89 -8.23
N HIS A 230 -3.69 -8.33 -9.47
CA HIS A 230 -4.74 -8.78 -10.39
C HIS A 230 -5.44 -10.07 -9.96
N ARG A 231 -4.81 -10.91 -9.14
CA ARG A 231 -5.43 -12.12 -8.60
C ARG A 231 -6.37 -11.87 -7.43
N LEU A 232 -6.17 -10.79 -6.66
CA LEU A 232 -7.03 -10.50 -5.51
C LEU A 232 -8.46 -10.13 -5.94
N GLY A 233 -8.61 -9.43 -7.06
CA GLY A 233 -9.90 -8.90 -7.53
C GLY A 233 -10.93 -9.99 -7.87
N PRO A 234 -10.60 -10.98 -8.72
CA PRO A 234 -11.48 -12.11 -9.03
C PRO A 234 -11.93 -12.89 -7.79
N LEU A 235 -11.01 -13.25 -6.89
CA LEU A 235 -11.37 -13.97 -5.67
C LEU A 235 -12.30 -13.14 -4.77
N ALA A 236 -12.04 -11.83 -4.62
CA ALA A 236 -12.94 -10.95 -3.87
C ALA A 236 -14.35 -10.87 -4.48
N HIS A 237 -14.44 -10.88 -5.82
CA HIS A 237 -15.73 -10.97 -6.51
C HIS A 237 -16.43 -12.30 -6.22
N GLU A 238 -15.73 -13.42 -6.30
CA GLU A 238 -16.29 -14.77 -6.09
C GLU A 238 -16.91 -14.92 -4.70
N TYR A 239 -16.17 -14.57 -3.63
CA TYR A 239 -16.68 -14.62 -2.25
C TYR A 239 -18.00 -13.84 -2.09
N TYR A 240 -18.04 -12.61 -2.59
CA TYR A 240 -19.24 -11.79 -2.51
C TYR A 240 -20.40 -12.35 -3.36
N ALA A 241 -20.11 -12.77 -4.59
CA ALA A 241 -21.13 -13.27 -5.52
C ALA A 241 -21.70 -14.60 -5.05
N GLU A 242 -20.91 -15.45 -4.43
CA GLU A 242 -21.38 -16.67 -3.77
C GLU A 242 -22.26 -16.37 -2.57
N ALA A 243 -21.83 -15.47 -1.67
CA ALA A 243 -22.63 -15.07 -0.53
C ALA A 243 -24.00 -14.51 -0.95
N LEU A 244 -24.03 -13.65 -1.98
CA LEU A 244 -25.28 -13.09 -2.49
C LEU A 244 -26.19 -14.16 -3.12
N ARG A 245 -25.62 -15.09 -3.91
CA ARG A 245 -26.39 -16.22 -4.49
C ARG A 245 -26.92 -17.15 -3.40
N ALA A 246 -26.14 -17.39 -2.35
CA ALA A 246 -26.55 -18.24 -1.24
C ALA A 246 -27.74 -17.63 -0.48
N ASP A 247 -27.67 -16.32 -0.23
CA ASP A 247 -28.74 -15.54 0.42
C ASP A 247 -30.03 -15.56 -0.42
N ASP A 248 -29.91 -15.37 -1.74
CA ASP A 248 -31.06 -15.41 -2.66
C ASP A 248 -31.75 -16.79 -2.71
N ARG A 249 -30.99 -17.87 -2.58
CA ARG A 249 -31.53 -19.24 -2.54
C ARG A 249 -32.06 -19.64 -1.17
N GLY A 250 -31.91 -18.80 -0.14
CA GLY A 250 -32.21 -19.17 1.24
C GLY A 250 -31.28 -20.26 1.80
N THR A 251 -30.15 -20.50 1.15
CA THR A 251 -29.12 -21.44 1.62
C THR A 251 -28.20 -20.78 2.65
N PRO A 252 -27.47 -21.55 3.49
CA PRO A 252 -26.59 -20.98 4.50
C PRO A 252 -25.59 -19.97 3.91
N VAL A 253 -25.62 -18.74 4.41
CA VAL A 253 -24.65 -17.67 4.13
C VAL A 253 -23.67 -17.57 5.29
N GLU A 254 -22.38 -17.37 5.01
CA GLU A 254 -21.40 -17.09 6.06
C GLU A 254 -21.83 -15.90 6.95
N ALA A 255 -21.51 -15.98 8.24
CA ALA A 255 -22.12 -15.12 9.27
C ALA A 255 -21.88 -13.63 9.02
N HIS A 256 -20.68 -13.24 8.59
CA HIS A 256 -20.28 -11.85 8.34
C HIS A 256 -21.03 -11.23 7.15
N TRP A 257 -21.24 -11.98 6.07
CA TRP A 257 -22.06 -11.52 4.93
C TRP A 257 -23.54 -11.45 5.27
N ARG A 258 -24.06 -12.42 6.01
CA ARG A 258 -25.45 -12.40 6.51
C ARG A 258 -25.71 -11.17 7.38
N GLU A 259 -24.76 -10.81 8.26
CA GLU A 259 -24.85 -9.60 9.07
C GLU A 259 -24.81 -8.34 8.19
N ALA A 260 -23.89 -8.27 7.23
CA ALA A 260 -23.75 -7.13 6.33
C ALA A 260 -25.03 -6.91 5.48
N PHE A 261 -25.63 -7.97 4.95
CA PHE A 261 -26.89 -7.89 4.18
C PHE A 261 -28.04 -7.39 5.05
N ARG A 262 -28.23 -7.96 6.24
CA ARG A 262 -29.26 -7.49 7.18
C ARG A 262 -29.04 -6.05 7.60
N ALA A 263 -27.79 -5.64 7.80
CA ALA A 263 -27.44 -4.26 8.14
C ALA A 263 -27.78 -3.30 6.98
N ALA A 264 -27.49 -3.69 5.74
CA ALA A 264 -27.84 -2.92 4.55
C ALA A 264 -29.36 -2.71 4.44
N GLU A 265 -30.14 -3.76 4.56
CA GLU A 265 -31.61 -3.70 4.52
C GLU A 265 -32.20 -2.84 5.64
N ARG A 266 -31.69 -2.98 6.87
CA ARG A 266 -32.10 -2.13 7.99
C ARG A 266 -31.76 -0.66 7.73
N ALA A 267 -30.56 -0.38 7.22
CA ALA A 267 -30.12 0.98 6.96
C ALA A 267 -31.01 1.66 5.91
N PHE A 268 -31.36 0.97 4.83
CA PHE A 268 -32.26 1.51 3.79
C PHE A 268 -33.72 1.66 4.23
N ARG A 269 -34.15 0.95 5.29
CA ARG A 269 -35.48 1.15 5.91
C ARG A 269 -35.54 2.33 6.89
N THR A 270 -34.43 2.66 7.55
CA THR A 270 -34.42 3.54 8.73
C THR A 270 -33.64 4.85 8.53
N ARG A 271 -32.82 4.95 7.50
CA ARG A 271 -31.92 6.08 7.28
C ARG A 271 -32.17 6.76 5.94
N ARG A 272 -31.63 7.97 5.78
CA ARG A 272 -31.59 8.65 4.49
C ARG A 272 -30.69 7.90 3.53
N HIS A 273 -30.96 7.98 2.22
CA HIS A 273 -30.29 7.17 1.19
C HIS A 273 -28.76 7.25 1.24
N LEU A 274 -28.16 8.43 1.40
CA LEU A 274 -26.69 8.57 1.50
C LEU A 274 -26.12 7.90 2.75
N GLU A 275 -26.77 8.08 3.91
CA GLU A 275 -26.35 7.48 5.17
C GLU A 275 -26.51 5.96 5.13
N ALA A 276 -27.60 5.48 4.51
CA ALA A 276 -27.83 4.06 4.27
C ALA A 276 -26.74 3.48 3.34
N THR A 277 -26.42 4.18 2.26
CA THR A 277 -25.33 3.81 1.34
C THR A 277 -23.98 3.71 2.05
N GLN A 278 -23.62 4.73 2.83
CA GLN A 278 -22.37 4.75 3.60
C GLN A 278 -22.31 3.63 4.64
N ALA A 279 -23.43 3.37 5.33
CA ALA A 279 -23.54 2.27 6.28
C ALA A 279 -23.37 0.91 5.59
N THR A 280 -24.04 0.69 4.46
CA THR A 280 -23.90 -0.55 3.67
C THR A 280 -22.47 -0.77 3.21
N ILE A 281 -21.79 0.27 2.72
CA ILE A 281 -20.37 0.19 2.35
C ILE A 281 -19.52 -0.17 3.57
N ALA A 282 -19.73 0.47 4.71
CA ALA A 282 -18.96 0.20 5.92
C ALA A 282 -19.14 -1.24 6.42
N HIS A 283 -20.37 -1.76 6.43
CA HIS A 283 -20.63 -3.16 6.83
C HIS A 283 -20.08 -4.18 5.82
N GLY A 284 -20.24 -3.93 4.52
CA GLY A 284 -19.65 -4.79 3.50
C GLY A 284 -18.11 -4.77 3.53
N LEU A 285 -17.51 -3.60 3.81
CA LEU A 285 -16.06 -3.51 4.03
C LEU A 285 -15.62 -4.28 5.26
N ARG A 286 -16.40 -4.27 6.35
CA ARG A 286 -16.05 -5.04 7.55
C ARG A 286 -16.07 -6.54 7.25
N ALA A 287 -17.15 -7.03 6.62
CA ALA A 287 -17.23 -8.41 6.18
C ALA A 287 -16.03 -8.79 5.30
N HIS A 288 -15.75 -8.00 4.26
CA HIS A 288 -14.65 -8.29 3.36
C HIS A 288 -13.26 -8.19 4.02
N LEU A 289 -12.96 -7.11 4.73
CA LEU A 289 -11.63 -6.88 5.29
C LEU A 289 -11.32 -7.83 6.46
N ASP A 290 -12.32 -8.15 7.28
CA ASP A 290 -12.09 -8.97 8.46
C ASP A 290 -12.00 -10.45 8.10
N GLU A 291 -12.85 -10.97 7.20
CA GLU A 291 -12.95 -12.42 6.94
C GLU A 291 -12.52 -12.86 5.53
N ASP A 292 -12.93 -12.17 4.46
CA ASP A 292 -12.62 -12.62 3.10
C ASP A 292 -11.18 -12.30 2.71
N LEU A 293 -10.74 -11.07 2.94
CA LEU A 293 -9.44 -10.57 2.51
C LEU A 293 -8.27 -11.39 3.07
N PRO A 294 -8.23 -11.78 4.36
CA PRO A 294 -7.19 -12.68 4.85
C PRO A 294 -7.14 -14.01 4.09
N ARG A 295 -8.31 -14.60 3.79
CA ARG A 295 -8.42 -15.86 3.04
C ARG A 295 -7.96 -15.68 1.59
N ILE A 296 -8.37 -14.58 0.94
CA ILE A 296 -7.96 -14.24 -0.43
C ILE A 296 -6.44 -14.08 -0.52
N LEU A 297 -5.82 -13.34 0.41
CA LEU A 297 -4.37 -13.15 0.44
C LEU A 297 -3.64 -14.48 0.67
N ALA A 298 -4.12 -15.30 1.60
CA ALA A 298 -3.53 -16.61 1.90
C ALA A 298 -3.63 -17.58 0.73
N THR A 299 -4.81 -17.71 0.12
CA THR A 299 -5.05 -18.55 -1.07
C THR A 299 -4.18 -18.08 -2.24
N THR A 300 -4.15 -16.78 -2.54
CA THR A 300 -3.33 -16.24 -3.63
C THR A 300 -1.85 -16.54 -3.42
N HIS A 301 -1.36 -16.40 -2.19
CA HIS A 301 0.04 -16.70 -1.86
C HIS A 301 0.35 -18.18 -2.01
N ARG A 302 -0.47 -19.06 -1.43
CA ARG A 302 -0.31 -20.51 -1.50
C ARG A 302 -0.29 -21.02 -2.95
N ASP A 303 -1.26 -20.56 -3.74
CA ASP A 303 -1.51 -21.12 -5.08
C ASP A 303 -0.54 -20.61 -6.14
N HIS A 304 0.04 -19.41 -5.95
CA HIS A 304 0.84 -18.75 -6.99
C HIS A 304 2.25 -18.35 -6.55
N TYR A 305 2.49 -18.22 -5.25
CA TYR A 305 3.78 -17.73 -4.72
C TYR A 305 4.31 -18.57 -3.55
N PRO A 306 4.25 -19.92 -3.59
CA PRO A 306 4.62 -20.76 -2.44
C PRO A 306 6.10 -20.68 -2.06
N LEU A 307 6.96 -20.19 -2.96
CA LEU A 307 8.40 -20.03 -2.74
C LEU A 307 8.81 -18.63 -2.28
N ALA A 308 7.91 -17.64 -2.38
CA ALA A 308 8.17 -16.28 -1.95
C ALA A 308 7.73 -16.07 -0.50
N GLY A 309 8.43 -15.24 0.26
CA GLY A 309 7.98 -14.81 1.58
C GLY A 309 6.70 -13.97 1.49
N PHE A 310 5.73 -14.21 2.38
CA PHE A 310 4.46 -13.48 2.37
C PHE A 310 4.66 -11.96 2.51
N ALA A 311 5.63 -11.54 3.34
CA ALA A 311 6.00 -10.14 3.56
C ALA A 311 6.32 -9.38 2.27
N ARG A 312 6.79 -10.04 1.21
CA ARG A 312 7.10 -9.43 -0.09
C ARG A 312 5.95 -8.60 -0.65
N PHE A 313 4.71 -9.04 -0.42
CA PHE A 313 3.51 -8.41 -0.96
C PHE A 313 2.95 -7.30 -0.06
N ARG A 314 3.58 -7.03 1.09
CA ARG A 314 3.13 -6.05 2.09
C ARG A 314 3.06 -4.64 1.51
N ALA A 315 4.09 -4.24 0.75
CA ALA A 315 4.17 -2.92 0.15
C ALA A 315 3.00 -2.63 -0.80
N ASP A 316 2.72 -3.55 -1.72
CA ASP A 316 1.61 -3.42 -2.67
C ASP A 316 0.26 -3.46 -1.95
N HIS A 317 0.13 -4.32 -0.93
CA HIS A 317 -1.09 -4.42 -0.14
C HIS A 317 -1.45 -3.13 0.58
N LEU A 318 -0.47 -2.48 1.21
CA LEU A 318 -0.66 -1.22 1.93
C LEU A 318 -0.82 -0.04 0.97
N THR A 319 -0.20 -0.09 -0.21
CA THR A 319 -0.33 0.93 -1.27
C THR A 319 -1.76 1.05 -1.78
N MET A 320 -2.55 -0.03 -1.76
CA MET A 320 -3.96 -0.01 -2.16
C MET A 320 -4.84 0.96 -1.35
N ARG A 321 -4.37 1.50 -0.21
CA ARG A 321 -5.10 2.52 0.58
C ARG A 321 -5.58 3.71 -0.28
N GLY A 322 -4.76 4.14 -1.25
CA GLY A 322 -5.08 5.26 -2.14
C GLY A 322 -6.30 4.97 -3.02
N SER A 323 -6.49 3.70 -3.40
CA SER A 323 -7.59 3.27 -4.26
C SER A 323 -8.95 3.46 -3.61
N PHE A 324 -9.06 3.25 -2.29
CA PHE A 324 -10.33 3.36 -1.56
C PHE A 324 -10.85 4.79 -1.51
N ALA A 325 -9.99 5.76 -1.22
CA ALA A 325 -10.39 7.17 -1.16
C ALA A 325 -10.91 7.65 -2.51
N GLN A 326 -10.23 7.27 -3.60
CA GLN A 326 -10.64 7.64 -4.96
C GLN A 326 -11.92 6.90 -5.39
N ALA A 327 -12.02 5.60 -5.12
CA ALA A 327 -13.23 4.81 -5.38
C ALA A 327 -14.45 5.36 -4.63
N GLN A 328 -14.29 5.74 -3.36
CA GLN A 328 -15.37 6.33 -2.56
C GLN A 328 -15.86 7.65 -3.16
N ARG A 329 -14.93 8.55 -3.53
CA ARG A 329 -15.30 9.82 -4.19
C ARG A 329 -16.11 9.58 -5.46
N ARG A 330 -15.64 8.67 -6.31
CA ARG A 330 -16.32 8.36 -7.58
C ARG A 330 -17.67 7.68 -7.37
N PHE A 331 -17.77 6.73 -6.45
CA PHE A 331 -19.02 6.05 -6.14
C PHE A 331 -20.07 7.01 -5.58
N VAL A 332 -19.69 7.90 -4.66
CA VAL A 332 -20.59 8.94 -4.13
C VAL A 332 -20.99 9.92 -5.24
N ALA A 333 -20.08 10.26 -6.15
CA ALA A 333 -20.38 11.09 -7.32
C ALA A 333 -21.34 10.42 -8.32
N SER A 334 -21.37 9.09 -8.39
CA SER A 334 -22.29 8.34 -9.27
C SER A 334 -23.70 8.13 -8.70
N LEU A 335 -23.95 8.48 -7.44
CA LEU A 335 -25.30 8.36 -6.86
C LEU A 335 -26.31 9.30 -7.57
N PRO A 336 -27.59 8.93 -7.66
CA PRO A 336 -28.63 9.82 -8.19
C PRO A 336 -28.72 11.16 -7.43
N ALA A 337 -29.01 12.27 -8.12
CA ALA A 337 -29.01 13.60 -7.52
C ALA A 337 -30.20 13.88 -6.59
N ASP A 338 -31.32 13.21 -6.86
CA ASP A 338 -32.54 13.14 -6.06
C ASP A 338 -32.34 12.37 -4.74
N ALA A 339 -31.35 11.47 -4.69
CA ALA A 339 -30.96 10.77 -3.47
C ALA A 339 -30.19 11.65 -2.45
N LEU A 340 -29.96 12.93 -2.77
CA LEU A 340 -29.12 13.85 -1.99
C LEU A 340 -29.86 15.14 -1.63
N SER A 341 -29.85 15.50 -0.35
CA SER A 341 -30.29 16.83 0.08
C SER A 341 -29.44 17.93 -0.57
N TRP A 342 -29.95 19.17 -0.64
CA TRP A 342 -29.21 20.30 -1.19
C TRP A 342 -27.84 20.52 -0.50
N ARG A 343 -27.75 20.31 0.83
CA ARG A 343 -26.49 20.36 1.60
C ARG A 343 -25.52 19.26 1.14
N GLN A 344 -26.01 18.06 0.89
CA GLN A 344 -25.19 16.94 0.39
C GLN A 344 -24.75 17.15 -1.07
N ARG A 345 -25.60 17.77 -1.90
CA ARG A 345 -25.22 18.19 -3.26
C ARG A 345 -24.11 19.24 -3.26
N ALA A 346 -24.15 20.19 -2.33
CA ALA A 346 -23.05 21.14 -2.12
C ALA A 346 -21.79 20.43 -1.58
N ALA A 347 -21.94 19.51 -0.64
CA ALA A 347 -20.83 18.75 -0.05
C ALA A 347 -20.19 17.73 -1.02
N ARG A 348 -20.88 17.29 -2.10
CA ARG A 348 -20.28 16.46 -3.17
C ARG A 348 -19.02 17.07 -3.76
N LYS A 349 -18.99 18.41 -3.89
CA LYS A 349 -17.82 19.14 -4.41
C LYS A 349 -16.63 19.13 -3.44
N VAL A 350 -16.87 18.85 -2.16
CA VAL A 350 -15.88 18.92 -1.07
C VAL A 350 -15.79 17.58 -0.35
N ALA A 351 -16.14 16.46 -1.00
CA ALA A 351 -16.24 15.15 -0.37
C ALA A 351 -14.92 14.77 0.32
N ARG A 352 -14.82 15.10 1.62
CA ARG A 352 -13.76 14.68 2.52
C ARG A 352 -13.94 13.19 2.75
N ALA A 353 -12.82 12.47 2.88
CA ALA A 353 -12.86 11.06 3.28
C ALA A 353 -13.77 10.92 4.51
N SER A 354 -14.77 10.04 4.42
CA SER A 354 -15.72 9.85 5.51
C SER A 354 -14.97 9.34 6.74
N THR A 355 -15.18 9.95 7.91
CA THR A 355 -14.69 9.43 9.19
C THR A 355 -15.16 8.00 9.44
N ALA A 356 -16.28 7.59 8.83
CA ALA A 356 -16.81 6.24 8.91
C ALA A 356 -15.86 5.17 8.34
N LEU A 357 -14.86 5.54 7.53
CA LEU A 357 -13.85 4.63 6.97
C LEU A 357 -12.44 4.87 7.53
N ALA A 358 -12.29 5.69 8.59
CA ALA A 358 -10.99 5.95 9.20
C ALA A 358 -10.31 4.70 9.77
N TRP A 359 -11.08 3.64 10.05
CA TRP A 359 -10.60 2.34 10.53
C TRP A 359 -10.04 1.43 9.43
N VAL A 360 -10.33 1.69 8.16
CA VAL A 360 -9.95 0.81 7.03
C VAL A 360 -8.44 0.57 6.94
N PRO A 361 -7.55 1.58 7.11
CA PRO A 361 -6.10 1.33 7.08
C PRO A 361 -5.64 0.31 8.13
N ARG A 362 -6.19 0.39 9.35
CA ARG A 362 -5.88 -0.56 10.43
C ARG A 362 -6.40 -1.95 10.11
N ALA A 363 -7.65 -2.06 9.65
CA ALA A 363 -8.23 -3.36 9.29
C ALA A 363 -7.47 -4.03 8.14
N ARG A 364 -6.98 -3.27 7.14
CA ARG A 364 -6.16 -3.82 6.06
C ARG A 364 -4.85 -4.41 6.57
N ARG A 365 -4.18 -3.77 7.54
CA ARG A 365 -2.97 -4.34 8.18
C ARG A 365 -3.28 -5.65 8.88
N GLN A 366 -4.30 -5.64 9.73
CA GLN A 366 -4.76 -6.84 10.45
C GLN A 366 -5.14 -7.97 9.49
N ALA A 367 -5.76 -7.63 8.34
CA ALA A 367 -6.11 -8.60 7.32
C ALA A 367 -4.87 -9.24 6.68
N PHE A 368 -3.81 -8.45 6.45
CA PHE A 368 -2.54 -8.95 5.94
C PHE A 368 -1.86 -9.90 6.93
N GLU A 369 -1.77 -9.50 8.19
CA GLU A 369 -1.20 -10.33 9.27
C GLU A 369 -2.00 -11.64 9.47
N ARG A 370 -3.34 -11.57 9.39
CA ARG A 370 -4.19 -12.78 9.40
C ARG A 370 -3.92 -13.65 8.17
N GLY A 371 -3.78 -13.05 6.99
CA GLY A 371 -3.47 -13.77 5.75
C GLY A 371 -2.12 -14.49 5.80
N GLU A 372 -1.11 -13.87 6.39
CA GLU A 372 0.22 -14.47 6.60
C GLU A 372 0.11 -15.72 7.49
N ARG A 373 -0.60 -15.60 8.62
CA ARG A 373 -0.84 -16.74 9.53
C ARG A 373 -1.62 -17.87 8.84
N LEU A 374 -2.64 -17.53 8.07
CA LEU A 374 -3.44 -18.51 7.32
C LEU A 374 -2.61 -19.22 6.24
N SER A 375 -1.78 -18.48 5.50
CA SER A 375 -0.89 -19.08 4.50
C SER A 375 0.09 -20.08 5.14
N ALA A 376 0.68 -19.70 6.28
CA ALA A 376 1.58 -20.58 7.02
C ALA A 376 0.90 -21.88 7.52
N LEU A 377 -0.39 -21.83 7.85
CA LEU A 377 -1.17 -23.03 8.21
C LEU A 377 -1.46 -23.91 6.99
N LEU A 378 -1.88 -23.29 5.88
CA LEU A 378 -2.16 -24.01 4.63
C LEU A 378 -0.92 -24.69 4.06
N GLY A 379 0.26 -24.05 4.17
CA GLY A 379 1.52 -24.63 3.71
C GLY A 379 1.99 -25.86 4.51
N ARG A 380 1.60 -25.97 5.79
CA ARG A 380 1.90 -27.16 6.61
C ARG A 380 1.01 -28.34 6.24
N ALA A 381 -0.27 -28.09 5.95
CA ALA A 381 -1.24 -29.13 5.61
C ALA A 381 -0.93 -29.85 4.28
N VAL A 382 -0.16 -29.23 3.38
CA VAL A 382 0.28 -29.85 2.11
C VAL A 382 1.53 -30.73 2.28
N ARG A 383 2.27 -30.55 3.37
CA ARG A 383 3.52 -31.29 3.65
C ARG A 383 3.34 -32.46 4.62
N ALA A 384 2.22 -32.51 5.33
CA ALA A 384 1.79 -33.63 6.15
C ALA A 384 0.93 -34.57 5.30
#